data_AF-A0A8J8AA92-F1
#
_entry.id   AF-A0A8J8AA92-F1
#
_cell.length_a   1.000
_cell.length_b   1.000
_cell.length_c   1.000
_cell.angle_alpha   90.00
_cell.angle_beta   90.00
_cell.angle_gamma   90.00
#
_symmetry.space_group_name_H-M   'P 1'
#
loop_
_entity.id
_entity.type
_entity.pdbx_description
1 polymer ?
#
loop_
_entity_poly.entity_id
_entity_poly.type
_entity_poly.pdbx_seq_one_letter_code
_entity_poly.pdbx_strand_id
1 'polypeptide(L)'
;MVTKEEVEKIVNEIVDGKFVRSIEVNDKGDVTVTLAKDTPDIDNVLIKLHSELGKLEGIGLITINREREVQEGGENVKLTEDMILEKLKEVIDPEIGIDVVNLGLIYELRINPDNTVYVKMTMTTPGCPMTMWILRAVEDKILEIPGVKDAEIELTFDPPWTPDRISPEYKKRLGLY
;
A
#
# COMPACT_ATOMS: atom_id res chain seq x y z
N MET A 1 11.66 35.50 -9.71
CA MET A 1 10.72 34.56 -9.06
C MET A 1 9.85 34.02 -10.16
N VAL A 2 9.84 32.71 -10.33
CA VAL A 2 9.09 32.06 -11.42
C VAL A 2 7.61 32.09 -11.05
N THR A 3 6.76 32.60 -11.95
CA THR A 3 5.32 32.67 -11.70
C THR A 3 4.60 31.49 -12.32
N LYS A 4 3.47 31.10 -11.71
CA LYS A 4 2.62 30.01 -12.21
C LYS A 4 2.14 30.27 -13.66
N GLU A 5 1.83 31.52 -13.99
CA GLU A 5 1.35 31.94 -15.31
C GLU A 5 2.42 31.74 -16.41
N GLU A 6 3.69 32.00 -16.12
CA GLU A 6 4.81 31.78 -17.06
C GLU A 6 5.02 30.29 -17.35
N VAL A 7 4.93 29.45 -16.32
CA VAL A 7 5.04 27.99 -16.43
C VAL A 7 3.86 27.42 -17.22
N GLU A 8 2.64 27.84 -16.91
CA GLU A 8 1.43 27.40 -17.64
C GLU A 8 1.51 27.72 -19.13
N LYS A 9 2.06 28.88 -19.49
CA LYS A 9 2.23 29.26 -20.90
C LYS A 9 3.21 28.33 -21.64
N ILE A 10 4.37 28.04 -21.06
CA ILE A 10 5.38 27.17 -21.66
C ILE A 10 4.87 25.73 -21.80
N VAL A 11 4.20 25.22 -20.75
CA VAL A 11 3.65 23.86 -20.78
C VAL A 11 2.61 23.73 -21.91
N ASN A 12 1.69 24.69 -22.05
CA ASN A 12 0.66 24.65 -23.09
C ASN A 12 1.21 24.84 -24.52
N GLU A 13 2.42 25.39 -24.70
CA GLU A 13 3.08 25.46 -26.01
C GLU A 13 3.71 24.12 -26.43
N ILE A 14 4.08 23.27 -25.46
CA ILE A 14 4.79 22.01 -25.70
C ILE A 14 3.83 20.82 -25.72
N VAL A 15 2.80 20.86 -24.87
CA VAL A 15 1.80 19.82 -24.74
C VAL A 15 0.40 20.45 -24.73
N ASP A 16 -0.52 19.83 -25.47
CA ASP A 16 -1.92 20.26 -25.51
C ASP A 16 -2.51 20.23 -24.10
N GLY A 17 -3.14 21.33 -23.67
CA GLY A 17 -3.68 21.50 -22.33
C GLY A 17 -4.64 20.38 -21.89
N LYS A 18 -5.26 19.65 -22.82
CA LYS A 18 -6.08 18.47 -22.50
C LYS A 18 -5.30 17.33 -21.82
N PHE A 19 -3.99 17.28 -22.01
CA PHE A 19 -3.08 16.33 -21.38
C PHE A 19 -2.42 16.88 -20.12
N VAL A 20 -2.68 18.13 -19.72
CA VAL A 20 -2.14 18.69 -18.48
C VAL A 20 -3.16 18.47 -17.36
N ARG A 21 -2.73 17.85 -16.25
CA ARG A 21 -3.60 17.57 -15.09
C ARG A 21 -3.42 18.56 -13.96
N SER A 22 -2.18 18.87 -13.61
CA SER A 22 -1.86 19.86 -12.61
C SER A 22 -0.53 20.53 -12.90
N ILE A 23 -0.44 21.81 -12.56
CA ILE A 23 0.79 22.59 -12.57
C ILE A 23 0.88 23.28 -11.21
N GLU A 24 1.93 22.97 -10.47
CA GLU A 24 2.21 23.51 -9.14
C GLU A 24 3.57 24.21 -9.17
N VAL A 25 3.62 25.43 -8.62
CA VAL A 25 4.85 26.20 -8.47
C VAL A 25 4.93 26.62 -7.01
N ASN A 26 6.01 26.24 -6.33
CA ASN A 26 6.20 26.59 -4.92
C ASN A 26 6.97 27.92 -4.75
N ASP A 27 6.98 28.46 -3.53
CA ASP A 27 7.67 29.72 -3.20
C ASP A 27 9.20 29.67 -3.37
N LYS A 28 9.77 28.46 -3.53
CA LYS A 28 11.21 28.25 -3.79
C LYS A 28 11.55 28.21 -5.27
N GLY A 29 10.56 28.29 -6.17
CA GLY A 29 10.74 28.18 -7.61
C GLY A 29 10.84 26.75 -8.12
N ASP A 30 10.44 25.75 -7.33
CA ASP A 30 10.28 24.38 -7.81
C ASP A 30 8.96 24.24 -8.55
N VAL A 31 9.03 23.57 -9.69
CA VAL A 31 7.92 23.42 -10.64
C VAL A 31 7.57 21.94 -10.75
N THR A 32 6.30 21.61 -10.47
CA THR A 32 5.77 20.26 -10.65
C THR A 32 4.67 20.27 -11.70
N VAL A 33 4.84 19.50 -12.76
CA VAL A 33 3.87 19.37 -13.86
C VAL A 33 3.41 17.92 -13.95
N THR A 34 2.10 17.69 -13.94
CA THR A 34 1.51 16.36 -14.08
C THR A 34 0.81 16.24 -15.43
N LEU A 35 1.22 15.27 -16.26
CA LEU A 35 0.70 15.02 -17.60
C LEU A 35 -0.16 13.75 -17.65
N ALA A 36 -1.21 13.71 -18.44
CA ALA A 36 -2.11 12.57 -18.57
C ALA A 36 -1.40 11.30 -19.09
N LYS A 37 -1.92 10.12 -18.74
CA LYS A 37 -1.30 8.85 -19.14
C LYS A 37 -1.24 8.70 -20.66
N ASP A 38 -2.24 9.16 -21.37
CA ASP A 38 -2.38 9.04 -22.82
C ASP A 38 -1.65 10.15 -23.61
N THR A 39 -0.78 10.93 -22.96
CA THR A 39 0.05 11.93 -23.63
C THR A 39 0.91 11.27 -24.73
N PRO A 40 0.73 11.65 -26.00
CA PRO A 40 1.50 11.10 -27.11
C PRO A 40 2.97 11.55 -27.02
N ASP A 41 3.88 10.68 -27.44
CA ASP A 41 5.33 10.95 -27.50
C ASP A 41 5.92 11.56 -26.21
N ILE A 42 5.54 10.98 -25.07
CA ILE A 42 5.87 11.51 -23.74
C ILE A 42 7.37 11.76 -23.54
N ASP A 43 8.24 10.91 -24.07
CA ASP A 43 9.70 11.08 -23.94
C ASP A 43 10.18 12.39 -24.58
N ASN A 44 9.63 12.75 -25.74
CA ASN A 44 9.95 14.03 -26.41
C ASN A 44 9.35 15.23 -25.68
N VAL A 45 8.15 15.07 -25.12
CA VAL A 45 7.48 16.10 -24.33
C VAL A 45 8.27 16.41 -23.07
N LEU A 46 8.74 15.37 -22.35
CA LEU A 46 9.57 15.52 -21.15
C LEU A 46 10.87 16.27 -21.42
N ILE A 47 11.59 15.90 -22.49
CA ILE A 47 12.84 16.56 -22.87
C ILE A 47 12.60 18.04 -23.16
N LYS A 48 11.54 18.37 -23.92
CA LYS A 48 11.20 19.76 -24.26
C LYS A 48 10.79 20.57 -23.04
N LEU A 49 9.92 20.01 -22.19
CA LEU A 49 9.48 20.68 -20.95
C LEU A 49 10.66 20.97 -20.03
N HIS A 50 11.53 19.99 -19.80
CA HIS A 50 12.72 20.20 -18.98
C HIS A 50 13.65 21.28 -19.57
N SER A 51 13.83 21.28 -20.90
CA SER A 51 14.66 22.26 -21.61
C SER A 51 14.08 23.67 -21.58
N GLU A 52 12.78 23.86 -21.83
CA GLU A 52 12.17 25.20 -21.86
C GLU A 52 11.95 25.77 -20.47
N LEU A 53 11.49 24.96 -19.52
CA LEU A 53 11.35 25.40 -18.13
C LEU A 53 12.73 25.77 -17.57
N GLY A 54 13.77 24.96 -17.81
CA GLY A 54 15.13 25.24 -17.37
C GLY A 54 15.76 26.55 -17.87
N LYS A 55 15.14 27.24 -18.85
CA LYS A 55 15.58 28.58 -19.30
C LYS A 55 15.04 29.72 -18.42
N LEU A 56 14.06 29.46 -17.55
CA LEU A 56 13.50 30.46 -16.66
C LEU A 56 14.46 30.78 -15.50
N GLU A 57 14.66 32.07 -15.24
CA GLU A 57 15.51 32.51 -14.14
C GLU A 57 14.83 32.31 -12.78
N GLY A 58 15.48 31.53 -11.90
CA GLY A 58 15.01 31.27 -10.54
C GLY A 58 14.21 29.97 -10.38
N ILE A 59 14.35 29.02 -11.31
CA ILE A 59 13.88 27.65 -11.08
C ILE A 59 14.87 26.90 -10.17
N GLY A 60 14.31 26.20 -9.18
CA GLY A 60 15.03 25.24 -8.35
C GLY A 60 15.00 23.85 -8.99
N LEU A 61 13.97 23.07 -8.67
CA LEU A 61 13.76 21.70 -9.13
C LEU A 61 12.58 21.60 -10.11
N ILE A 62 12.75 20.87 -11.21
CA ILE A 62 11.68 20.57 -12.18
C ILE A 62 11.28 19.10 -12.04
N THR A 63 10.04 18.86 -11.63
CA THR A 63 9.45 17.52 -11.54
C THR A 63 8.34 17.39 -12.57
N ILE A 64 8.49 16.46 -13.52
CA ILE A 64 7.43 16.18 -14.50
C ILE A 64 6.93 14.76 -14.28
N ASN A 65 5.69 14.66 -13.82
CA ASN A 65 5.03 13.41 -13.51
C ASN A 65 4.05 13.04 -14.62
N ARG A 66 3.85 11.74 -14.82
CA ARG A 66 2.73 11.22 -15.60
C ARG A 66 1.65 10.80 -14.61
N GLU A 67 0.40 11.17 -14.88
CA GLU A 67 -0.81 10.63 -14.29
C GLU A 67 -0.75 9.12 -14.39
N ARG A 68 -0.29 8.53 -13.30
CA ARG A 68 -0.62 7.18 -12.89
C ARG A 68 -1.63 7.39 -11.77
N GLU A 69 -2.55 6.44 -11.58
CA GLU A 69 -3.32 6.42 -10.34
C GLU A 69 -2.35 6.71 -9.19
N VAL A 70 -2.72 7.69 -8.38
CA VAL A 70 -1.87 8.22 -7.31
C VAL A 70 -1.39 7.05 -6.48
N GLN A 71 -0.10 6.73 -6.61
CA GLN A 71 0.66 6.07 -5.58
C GLN A 71 1.69 7.10 -5.15
N GLU A 72 1.32 7.87 -4.13
CA GLU A 72 2.20 8.77 -3.40
C GLU A 72 3.36 7.95 -2.80
N GLY A 73 4.46 7.93 -3.53
CA GLY A 73 5.73 7.34 -3.10
C GLY A 73 6.62 8.33 -2.36
N GLY A 74 6.15 8.83 -1.22
CA GLY A 74 6.99 8.88 -0.03
C GLY A 74 6.50 7.76 0.88
N GLU A 75 6.51 6.52 0.35
CA GLU A 75 5.70 5.35 0.75
C GLU A 75 4.74 5.60 1.91
N ASN A 76 3.67 6.38 1.65
CA ASN A 76 2.48 6.32 2.47
C ASN A 76 1.60 5.22 1.86
N VAL A 77 2.09 3.98 1.92
CA VAL A 77 1.28 2.80 1.61
C VAL A 77 0.14 2.84 2.60
N LYS A 78 -1.05 3.26 2.15
CA LYS A 78 -2.24 3.22 2.99
C LYS A 78 -2.51 1.75 3.30
N LEU A 79 -2.10 1.32 4.49
CA LEU A 79 -2.34 -0.03 4.98
C LEU A 79 -3.85 -0.27 5.00
N THR A 80 -4.27 -1.37 4.38
CA THR A 80 -5.66 -1.84 4.42
C THR A 80 -5.72 -3.20 5.09
N GLU A 81 -6.87 -3.50 5.71
CA GLU A 81 -7.09 -4.79 6.35
C GLU A 81 -6.91 -5.95 5.37
N ASP A 82 -7.40 -5.80 4.13
CA ASP A 82 -7.21 -6.79 3.07
C ASP A 82 -5.74 -7.08 2.77
N MET A 83 -4.86 -6.06 2.76
CA MET A 83 -3.43 -6.27 2.55
C MET A 83 -2.80 -7.11 3.66
N ILE A 84 -3.18 -6.84 4.91
CA ILE A 84 -2.69 -7.63 6.04
C ILE A 84 -3.25 -9.06 5.96
N LEU A 85 -4.54 -9.22 5.69
CA LEU A 85 -5.18 -10.54 5.59
C LEU A 85 -4.58 -11.39 4.46
N GLU A 86 -4.33 -10.80 3.29
CA GLU A 86 -3.64 -11.49 2.18
C GLU A 86 -2.25 -11.95 2.60
N LYS A 87 -1.51 -11.11 3.33
CA LYS A 87 -0.18 -11.49 3.82
C LYS A 87 -0.23 -12.60 4.87
N LEU A 88 -1.23 -12.58 5.74
CA LEU A 88 -1.44 -13.60 6.76
C LEU A 88 -1.86 -14.96 6.18
N LYS A 89 -2.40 -15.02 4.95
CA LYS A 89 -2.63 -16.29 4.25
C LYS A 89 -1.34 -17.06 3.93
N GLU A 90 -0.17 -16.42 3.98
CA GLU A 90 1.12 -17.10 3.84
C GLU A 90 1.48 -17.94 5.08
N VAL A 91 0.85 -17.68 6.24
CA VAL A 91 1.10 -18.42 7.47
C VAL A 91 0.20 -19.65 7.52
N ILE A 92 0.80 -20.81 7.26
CA ILE A 92 0.12 -22.10 7.21
C ILE A 92 0.31 -22.83 8.55
N ASP A 93 -0.79 -23.34 9.11
CA ASP A 93 -0.73 -24.27 10.23
C ASP A 93 -0.21 -25.63 9.73
N PRO A 94 0.96 -26.11 10.21
CA PRO A 94 1.57 -27.35 9.71
C PRO A 94 0.80 -28.62 10.13
N GLU A 95 -0.07 -28.56 11.15
CA GLU A 95 -0.90 -29.71 11.55
C GLU A 95 -2.09 -29.88 10.61
N ILE A 96 -2.72 -28.78 10.22
CA ILE A 96 -3.98 -28.79 9.46
C ILE A 96 -3.76 -28.54 7.95
N GLY A 97 -2.64 -27.90 7.57
CA GLY A 97 -2.31 -27.59 6.17
C GLY A 97 -3.20 -26.49 5.56
N ILE A 98 -3.72 -25.59 6.40
CA ILE A 98 -4.57 -24.45 6.02
C ILE A 98 -3.97 -23.20 6.68
N ASP A 99 -4.11 -22.05 6.03
CA ASP A 99 -3.66 -20.79 6.58
C ASP A 99 -4.51 -20.28 7.74
N VAL A 100 -3.91 -19.45 8.59
CA VAL A 100 -4.53 -18.91 9.81
C VAL A 100 -5.80 -18.10 9.53
N VAL A 101 -5.92 -17.50 8.34
CA VAL A 101 -7.09 -16.71 7.93
C VAL A 101 -8.24 -17.64 7.55
N ASN A 102 -7.99 -18.62 6.68
CA ASN A 102 -9.00 -19.59 6.26
C ASN A 102 -9.41 -20.58 7.35
N LEU A 103 -8.56 -20.82 8.35
CA LEU A 103 -8.94 -21.51 9.58
C LEU A 103 -9.85 -20.68 10.49
N GLY A 104 -9.95 -19.37 10.25
CA GLY A 104 -10.72 -18.47 11.09
C GLY A 104 -10.09 -18.27 12.47
N LEU A 105 -8.75 -18.27 12.54
CA LEU A 105 -8.00 -18.01 13.78
C LEU A 105 -7.89 -16.52 14.08
N ILE A 106 -8.01 -15.66 13.08
CA ILE A 106 -8.01 -14.20 13.24
C ILE A 106 -9.40 -13.74 13.68
N TYR A 107 -9.50 -13.18 14.88
CA TYR A 107 -10.76 -12.68 15.45
C TYR A 107 -10.94 -11.21 15.23
N GLU A 108 -9.85 -10.46 15.30
CA GLU A 108 -9.87 -9.02 15.13
C GLU A 108 -8.56 -8.57 14.51
N LEU A 109 -8.67 -7.59 13.62
CA LEU A 109 -7.56 -6.93 12.98
C LEU A 109 -7.85 -5.42 12.99
N ARG A 110 -6.89 -4.63 13.48
CA ARG A 110 -7.01 -3.17 13.52
C ARG A 110 -5.69 -2.55 13.09
N ILE A 111 -5.78 -1.50 12.29
CA ILE A 111 -4.62 -0.70 11.88
C ILE A 111 -4.70 0.63 12.63
N ASN A 112 -3.74 0.88 13.51
CA ASN A 112 -3.70 2.09 14.31
C ASN A 112 -3.24 3.30 13.47
N PRO A 113 -3.55 4.54 13.88
CA PRO A 113 -3.15 5.74 13.16
C PRO A 113 -1.63 5.94 13.02
N ASP A 114 -0.82 5.25 13.82
CA ASP A 114 0.65 5.27 13.75
C ASP A 114 1.23 4.13 12.89
N ASN A 115 0.38 3.43 12.13
CA ASN A 115 0.70 2.25 11.33
C ASN A 115 1.16 1.02 12.13
N THR A 116 0.86 0.96 13.43
CA THR A 116 0.95 -0.28 14.21
C THR A 116 -0.25 -1.17 13.90
N VAL A 117 -0.02 -2.44 13.59
CA VAL A 117 -1.06 -3.41 13.27
C VAL A 117 -1.34 -4.28 14.49
N TYR A 118 -2.57 -4.25 14.99
CA TYR A 118 -3.02 -5.12 16.07
C TYR A 118 -3.80 -6.30 15.50
N VAL A 119 -3.46 -7.50 15.95
CA VAL A 119 -4.15 -8.75 15.59
C VAL A 119 -4.52 -9.50 16.84
N LYS A 120 -5.83 -9.70 17.05
CA LYS A 120 -6.34 -10.65 18.04
C LYS A 120 -6.61 -11.97 17.36
N MET A 121 -5.98 -13.03 17.85
CA MET A 121 -6.15 -14.37 17.29
C MET A 121 -6.28 -15.44 18.36
N THR A 122 -6.75 -16.62 17.95
CA THR A 122 -6.84 -17.83 18.76
C THR A 122 -5.99 -18.94 18.16
N MET A 123 -5.85 -20.05 18.88
CA MET A 123 -5.32 -21.31 18.36
C MET A 123 -6.38 -22.41 18.40
N THR A 124 -6.15 -23.47 17.63
CA THR A 124 -6.97 -24.69 17.64
C THR A 124 -6.89 -25.42 18.99
N THR A 125 -5.73 -25.40 19.64
CA THR A 125 -5.48 -26.06 20.93
C THR A 125 -4.62 -25.19 21.86
N PRO A 126 -4.99 -25.02 23.14
CA PRO A 126 -4.15 -24.32 24.12
C PRO A 126 -2.90 -25.13 24.50
N GLY A 127 -1.76 -24.46 24.62
CA GLY A 127 -0.53 -25.06 25.15
C GLY A 127 0.32 -25.85 24.14
N CYS A 128 0.02 -25.78 22.84
CA CYS A 128 0.86 -26.39 21.82
C CYS A 128 2.18 -25.60 21.67
N PRO A 129 3.36 -26.24 21.67
CA PRO A 129 4.64 -25.55 21.44
C PRO A 129 4.67 -24.83 20.08
N MET A 130 3.86 -25.26 19.11
CA MET A 130 3.75 -24.61 17.79
C MET A 130 2.97 -23.30 17.82
N THR A 131 2.18 -23.02 18.87
CA THR A 131 1.51 -21.72 19.03
C THR A 131 2.52 -20.57 18.97
N MET A 132 3.65 -20.68 19.66
CA MET A 132 4.69 -19.65 19.66
C MET A 132 5.30 -19.44 18.26
N TRP A 133 5.39 -20.51 17.47
CA TRP A 133 5.91 -20.42 16.11
C TRP A 133 4.92 -19.70 15.18
N ILE A 134 3.63 -20.03 15.26
CA ILE A 134 2.58 -19.38 14.46
C ILE A 134 2.46 -17.90 14.83
N LEU A 135 2.44 -17.56 16.12
CA LEU A 135 2.35 -16.16 16.57
C LEU A 135 3.51 -15.33 16.01
N ARG A 136 4.74 -15.87 16.07
CA ARG A 136 5.91 -15.20 15.52
C ARG A 136 5.85 -15.09 13.99
N ALA A 137 5.41 -16.14 13.31
CA ALA A 137 5.26 -16.11 11.85
C ALA A 137 4.23 -15.06 11.41
N VAL A 138 3.14 -14.89 12.16
CA VAL A 138 2.14 -13.83 11.94
C VAL A 138 2.77 -12.46 12.12
N GLU A 139 3.47 -12.23 13.23
CA GLU A 139 4.17 -10.98 13.51
C GLU A 139 5.19 -10.63 12.41
N ASP A 140 6.10 -11.57 12.10
CA ASP A 140 7.12 -11.41 11.06
C ASP A 140 6.48 -11.07 9.70
N LYS A 141 5.37 -11.73 9.34
CA LYS A 141 4.67 -11.49 8.08
C LYS A 141 4.01 -10.13 7.98
N ILE A 142 3.49 -9.62 9.09
CA ILE A 142 2.92 -8.28 9.15
C ILE A 142 4.02 -7.22 9.01
N LEU A 143 5.16 -7.43 9.67
CA LEU A 143 6.32 -6.53 9.61
C LEU A 143 7.00 -6.49 8.23
N GLU A 144 6.83 -7.52 7.40
CA GLU A 144 7.28 -7.52 6.00
C GLU A 144 6.51 -6.52 5.12
N ILE A 145 5.35 -6.01 5.55
CA ILE A 145 4.49 -5.15 4.73
C ILE A 145 5.03 -3.71 4.74
N PRO A 146 5.34 -3.12 3.57
CA PRO A 146 5.79 -1.73 3.49
C PRO A 146 4.79 -0.77 4.12
N GLY A 147 5.27 0.11 5.00
CA GLY A 147 4.45 1.08 5.71
C GLY A 147 3.98 0.64 7.10
N VAL A 148 4.07 -0.65 7.45
CA VAL A 148 3.86 -1.12 8.83
C VAL A 148 5.01 -0.66 9.71
N LYS A 149 4.67 -0.07 10.86
CA LYS A 149 5.63 0.39 11.86
C LYS A 149 5.96 -0.71 12.88
N ASP A 150 4.93 -1.39 13.35
CA ASP A 150 5.02 -2.43 14.39
C ASP A 150 3.82 -3.38 14.33
N ALA A 151 3.92 -4.54 14.98
CA ALA A 151 2.87 -5.55 15.02
C ALA A 151 2.61 -6.04 16.46
N GLU A 152 1.38 -5.87 16.94
CA GLU A 152 0.95 -6.33 18.26
C GLU A 152 0.01 -7.54 18.12
N ILE A 153 0.46 -8.70 18.62
CA ILE A 153 -0.32 -9.94 18.57
C ILE A 153 -0.92 -10.26 19.94
N GLU A 154 -2.24 -10.29 20.03
CA GLU A 154 -2.98 -10.75 21.21
C GLU A 154 -3.52 -12.17 21.00
N LEU A 155 -3.04 -13.11 21.82
CA LEU A 155 -3.60 -14.46 21.88
C LEU A 155 -4.78 -14.49 22.87
N THR A 156 -5.96 -14.84 22.37
CA THR A 156 -7.16 -15.12 23.18
C THR A 156 -7.63 -16.57 22.97
N PHE A 157 -8.27 -17.14 23.97
CA PHE A 157 -9.03 -18.39 23.86
C PHE A 157 -10.53 -18.19 24.12
N ASP A 158 -10.94 -16.93 24.24
CA ASP A 158 -12.32 -16.53 24.44
C ASP A 158 -12.76 -15.61 23.27
N PRO A 159 -13.79 -16.00 22.49
CA PRO A 159 -14.47 -17.31 22.52
C PRO A 159 -13.53 -18.46 22.08
N PRO A 160 -13.83 -19.72 22.43
CA PRO A 160 -13.03 -20.85 21.96
C PRO A 160 -13.17 -21.02 20.44
N TRP A 161 -12.09 -21.47 19.80
CA TRP A 161 -12.12 -21.80 18.39
C TRP A 161 -12.99 -23.04 18.12
N THR A 162 -13.72 -23.02 17.01
CA THR A 162 -14.54 -24.14 16.54
C THR A 162 -14.33 -24.33 15.03
N PRO A 163 -14.34 -25.58 14.51
CA PRO A 163 -14.22 -25.85 13.07
C PRO A 163 -15.26 -25.15 12.20
N ASP A 164 -16.38 -24.69 12.77
CA ASP A 164 -17.36 -23.86 12.08
C ASP A 164 -16.83 -22.53 11.55
N ARG A 165 -15.69 -22.07 12.06
CA ARG A 165 -15.02 -20.84 11.62
C ARG A 165 -14.19 -21.01 10.35
N ILE A 166 -13.91 -22.25 9.95
CA ILE A 166 -13.17 -22.55 8.71
C ILE A 166 -13.95 -22.00 7.51
N SER A 167 -13.28 -21.42 6.53
CA SER A 167 -13.95 -20.87 5.35
C SER A 167 -14.68 -21.97 4.55
N PRO A 168 -15.84 -21.68 3.92
CA PRO A 168 -16.68 -22.70 3.27
C PRO A 168 -15.93 -23.56 2.22
N GLU A 169 -14.99 -22.94 1.50
CA GLU A 169 -14.13 -23.61 0.52
C GLU A 169 -13.31 -24.74 1.17
N TYR A 170 -12.74 -24.46 2.34
CA TYR A 170 -11.87 -25.39 3.05
C TYR A 170 -12.65 -26.43 3.86
N LYS A 171 -13.85 -26.12 4.35
CA LYS A 171 -14.73 -27.12 4.98
C LYS A 171 -15.04 -28.28 4.04
N LYS A 172 -15.25 -27.99 2.76
CA LYS A 172 -15.46 -29.01 1.71
C LYS A 172 -14.22 -29.89 1.52
N ARG A 173 -13.03 -29.30 1.57
CA ARG A 173 -11.75 -30.02 1.45
C ARG A 173 -11.49 -30.97 2.62
N LEU A 174 -11.97 -30.62 3.81
CA LEU A 174 -11.87 -31.44 5.02
C LEU A 174 -13.01 -32.45 5.21
N GLY A 175 -13.98 -32.51 4.29
CA GLY A 175 -15.10 -33.47 4.35
C GLY A 175 -16.09 -33.19 5.49
N LEU A 176 -16.20 -31.94 5.93
CA LEU A 176 -17.12 -31.53 7.00
C LEU A 176 -18.55 -31.24 6.49
N TYR A 177 -18.80 -31.44 5.18
CA TYR A 177 -20.09 -31.28 4.47
C TYR A 177 -20.24 -32.34 3.37
#